data_AF-A0A380EFT0-F1
#
_entry.id   AF-A0A380EFT0-F1
#
_cell.length_a   1.000
_cell.length_b   1.000
_cell.length_c   1.000
_cell.angle_alpha   90.00
_cell.angle_beta   90.00
_cell.angle_gamma   90.00
#
_symmetry.space_group_name_H-M   'P 1'
#
loop_
_entity.id
_entity.type
_entity.pdbx_description
1 polymer ?
#
loop_
_entity_poly.entity_id
_entity_poly.type
_entity_poly.pdbx_seq_one_letter_code
_entity_poly.pdbx_strand_id
1 'polypeptide(L)' 'MEEAQAGDLIFFHSTYNAGTYVTHVAIYLEGNRFYHAGDPIGYGDLSSRYWQDHLIGARRVIHN' A
#
# COMPACT_ATOMS: atom_id res chain seq x y z
N MET A 1 -10.53 -2.14 1.28
CA MET A 1 -10.07 -1.87 -0.10
C MET A 1 -11.19 -1.65 -1.09
N GLU A 2 -12.43 -2.01 -0.77
CA GLU A 2 -13.59 -1.93 -1.67
C GLU A 2 -13.83 -0.53 -2.28
N GLU A 3 -13.38 0.54 -1.60
CA GLU A 3 -13.52 1.93 -2.07
C GLU A 3 -12.26 2.52 -2.73
N ALA A 4 -11.12 1.83 -2.68
CA ALA A 4 -9.88 2.35 -3.25
C ALA A 4 -9.88 2.23 -4.78
N GLN A 5 -9.27 3.19 -5.46
CA GLN A 5 -9.17 3.24 -6.92
C GLN A 5 -7.71 3.45 -7.33
N ALA A 6 -7.39 3.08 -8.58
CA ALA A 6 -6.04 3.24 -9.10
C ALA A 6 -5.54 4.69 -8.93
N GLY A 7 -4.31 4.84 -8.44
CA GLY A 7 -3.70 6.13 -8.09
C GLY A 7 -3.88 6.55 -6.63
N ASP A 8 -4.68 5.85 -5.83
CA ASP A 8 -4.68 6.03 -4.38
C ASP A 8 -3.33 5.66 -3.76
N LEU A 9 -2.94 6.35 -2.68
CA LEU A 9 -1.85 5.88 -1.83
C LEU A 9 -2.38 4.88 -0.84
N ILE A 10 -1.72 3.73 -0.69
CA ILE A 10 -1.98 2.76 0.37
C ILE A 10 -0.82 2.74 1.36
N PHE A 11 -1.15 2.66 2.64
CA PHE A 11 -0.19 2.76 3.73
C PHE A 11 -0.12 1.46 4.52
N PHE A 12 1.08 1.15 4.99
CA PHE A 12 1.35 -0.04 5.79
C PHE A 12 2.10 0.33 7.07
N HIS A 13 1.91 -0.50 8.10
CA HIS A 13 2.60 -0.39 9.39
C HIS A 13 3.52 -1.59 9.62
N SER A 14 4.47 -1.44 10.54
CA SER A 14 5.33 -2.53 11.05
C SER A 14 6.08 -3.36 9.99
N THR A 15 6.30 -2.84 8.79
CA THR A 15 7.06 -3.52 7.72
C THR A 15 8.56 -3.61 8.03
N TYR A 16 9.04 -2.74 8.91
CA TYR A 16 10.38 -2.76 9.50
C TYR A 16 10.38 -1.97 10.82
N ASN A 17 11.45 -2.10 11.60
CA ASN A 17 11.61 -1.36 12.87
C ASN A 17 11.74 0.14 12.59
N ALA A 18 10.70 0.90 12.93
CA ALA A 18 10.63 2.34 12.77
C ALA A 18 10.12 3.01 14.06
N GLY A 19 10.46 4.28 14.25
CA GLY A 19 9.93 5.11 15.34
C GLY A 19 8.55 5.73 15.07
N THR A 20 7.90 5.35 13.96
CA THR A 20 6.63 5.90 13.49
C THR A 20 5.64 4.79 13.14
N TYR A 21 4.34 5.10 13.17
CA TYR A 21 3.29 4.11 12.91
C TYR A 21 3.26 3.66 11.44
N VAL A 22 3.22 4.61 10.50
CA VAL A 22 3.33 4.32 9.08
C VAL A 22 4.78 4.02 8.75
N THR A 23 5.03 2.87 8.13
CA THR A 23 6.37 2.39 7.78
C THR A 23 6.54 2.16 6.29
N HIS A 24 5.46 1.99 5.51
CA HIS A 24 5.59 1.85 4.06
C HIS A 24 4.41 2.50 3.32
N VAL A 25 4.63 2.91 2.07
CA VAL A 25 3.59 3.45 1.18
C VAL A 25 3.73 2.88 -0.23
N ALA A 26 2.60 2.69 -0.90
CA ALA A 26 2.54 2.26 -2.28
C ALA A 26 1.43 2.99 -3.05
N ILE A 27 1.50 2.92 -4.37
CA ILE A 27 0.43 3.41 -5.26
C ILE A 27 -0.47 2.23 -5.58
N TYR A 28 -1.74 2.31 -5.18
CA TYR A 28 -2.73 1.30 -5.48
C TYR A 28 -3.07 1.27 -6.96
N LEU A 29 -3.32 0.06 -7.46
CA LEU A 29 -3.77 -0.26 -8.79
C LEU A 29 -5.06 -1.08 -8.68
N GLU A 30 -5.68 -1.44 -9.79
CA GLU A 30 -6.84 -2.35 -9.76
C GLU A 30 -6.48 -3.79 -9.35
N GLY A 31 -7.48 -4.55 -8.92
CA GLY A 31 -7.34 -5.99 -8.65
C GLY A 31 -6.40 -6.34 -7.50
N ASN A 32 -6.47 -5.62 -6.38
CA ASN A 32 -5.63 -5.81 -5.19
C ASN A 32 -4.13 -5.59 -5.39
N ARG A 33 -3.71 -5.09 -6.56
CA ARG A 33 -2.30 -4.82 -6.83
C ARG A 33 -1.91 -3.42 -6.41
N PHE A 34 -0.62 -3.25 -6.19
CA PHE A 34 -0.01 -1.94 -6.01
C PHE A 34 1.38 -1.92 -6.62
N TYR A 35 1.92 -0.73 -6.85
CA TYR A 35 3.31 -0.53 -7.26
C TYR A 35 4.05 0.24 -6.17
N HIS A 36 5.24 -0.21 -5.81
CA HIS A 36 6.01 0.40 -4.73
C HIS A 36 7.51 0.31 -4.96
N ALA A 37 8.24 1.18 -4.27
CA ALA A 37 9.67 1.03 -4.07
C ALA A 37 9.94 -0.09 -3.05
N GLY A 38 9.66 -1.33 -3.46
CA GLY A 38 10.23 -2.51 -2.83
C GLY A 38 11.68 -2.72 -3.26
N ASP A 39 12.22 -3.89 -2.96
CA ASP A 39 13.54 -4.31 -3.41
C ASP A 39 13.44 -5.61 -4.21
N PRO A 40 13.37 -5.55 -5.56
CA PRO A 40 13.42 -4.36 -6.41
C PRO A 40 12.09 -3.58 -6.44
N ILE A 41 12.11 -2.39 -7.06
CA ILE A 41 10.89 -1.63 -7.39
C ILE A 41 9.98 -2.52 -8.23
N GLY A 42 8.70 -2.63 -7.86
CA GLY A 42 7.83 -3.59 -8.52
C GLY A 42 6.40 -3.62 -8.02
N TYR A 43 5.68 -4.63 -8.50
CA TYR A 43 4.30 -4.90 -8.11
C TYR A 43 4.25 -5.71 -6.82
N GLY A 44 3.33 -5.32 -5.93
CA GLY A 44 2.88 -6.13 -4.80
C GLY A 44 1.41 -6.52 -4.95
N ASP A 45 0.97 -7.46 -4.11
CA ASP A 45 -0.39 -8.00 -4.12
C ASP A 45 -0.97 -8.04 -2.69
N LEU A 46 -2.06 -7.31 -2.48
CA LEU A 46 -2.81 -7.26 -1.23
C LEU A 46 -3.54 -8.58 -0.95
N SER A 47 -3.61 -9.55 -1.85
CA SER A 47 -4.08 -10.90 -1.51
C SER A 47 -3.11 -11.64 -0.58
N SER A 48 -1.83 -11.21 -0.54
CA SER A 48 -0.83 -11.77 0.35
C SER A 48 -1.13 -11.46 1.82
N ARG A 49 -1.05 -12.50 2.65
CA ARG A 49 -1.20 -12.36 4.11
C ARG A 49 -0.25 -11.33 4.70
N TYR A 50 1.00 -11.28 4.27
CA TYR A 50 1.98 -10.31 4.77
C TYR A 50 1.50 -8.86 4.59
N TRP A 51 0.99 -8.55 3.39
CA TRP A 51 0.49 -7.21 3.09
C TRP A 51 -0.83 -6.91 3.77
N GLN A 52 -1.72 -7.90 3.95
CA GLN A 52 -2.94 -7.75 4.75
C GLN A 52 -2.65 -7.48 6.22
N ASP A 53 -1.75 -8.24 6.82
CA ASP A 53 -1.36 -8.12 8.24
C ASP A 53 -0.68 -6.77 8.55
N HIS A 54 -0.29 -6.02 7.52
CA HIS A 54 0.39 -4.72 7.64
C HIS A 54 -0.43 -3.56 7.05
N LEU A 55 -1.59 -3.82 6.42
CA LEU A 55 -2.37 -2.81 5.75
C LEU A 55 -3.06 -1.87 6.76
N ILE A 56 -2.84 -0.57 6.61
CA ILE A 56 -3.55 0.47 7.38
C ILE A 56 -4.81 0.88 6.60
N GLY A 57 -4.65 1.25 5.33
CA GLY A 57 -5.73 1.76 4.50
C GLY A 57 -5.26 2.57 3.29
N ALA A 58 -6.22 3.14 2.55
CA ALA A 58 -5.99 3.92 1.34
C ALA A 58 -6.37 5.40 1.53
N ARG A 59 -5.71 6.30 0.79
CA ARG A 59 -6.04 7.73 0.72
C ARG A 59 -5.93 8.27 -0.71
N ARG A 60 -7.00 8.94 -1.15
CA ARG A 60 -6.99 9.77 -2.36
C ARG A 60 -6.27 11.08 -2.11
N VAL A 61 -5.33 11.38 -3.01
CA VAL A 61 -4.59 12.65 -3.05
C VAL A 61 -4.77 13.41 -4.36
N ILE A 62 -5.19 12.72 -5.42
CA ILE A 62 -5.50 13.33 -6.72
C ILE A 62 -6.89 13.95 -6.64
N HIS A 63 -6.96 15.26 -6.91
CA HIS A 63 -8.20 16.02 -7.04
C HIS A 63 -8.28 16.49 -8.49
N ASN A 64 -9.46 16.37 -9.08
CA ASN A 64 -9.75 16.90 -10.43
C ASN A 64 -10.04 18.40 -10.37
#